data_AF-A0A972YUJ4-F1
#
_entry.id   AF-A0A972YUJ4-F1
#
_cell.length_a   1.000
_cell.length_b   1.000
_cell.length_c   1.000
_cell.angle_alpha   90.00
_cell.angle_beta   90.00
_cell.angle_gamma   90.00
#
_symmetry.space_group_name_H-M   'P 1'
#
loop_
_entity.id
_entity.type
_entity.pdbx_description
1 polymer ?
#
loop_
_entity_poly.entity_id
_entity_poly.type
_entity_poly.pdbx_seq_one_letter_code
_entity_poly.pdbx_strand_id
1 'polypeptide(L)'
;MTKNTEDTTCEYHVASFVAYPILAQLNEVKQAITDIEGSEIHATSAEGKIVFTIEGNSYRDIGTKMDIIRVHKGIINLSPVYHQILDESTGDDVAQL
;
A
#
# COMPACT_ATOMS: atom_id res chain seq x y z
N MET A 1 7.98 -38.03 -14.62
CA MET A 1 7.03 -37.25 -13.79
C MET A 1 7.86 -36.34 -12.91
N THR A 2 8.20 -35.16 -13.43
CA THR A 2 8.87 -34.10 -12.66
C THR A 2 7.84 -33.51 -11.70
N LYS A 3 8.12 -33.56 -10.40
CA LYS A 3 7.33 -32.86 -9.39
C LYS A 3 7.52 -31.37 -9.63
N ASN A 4 6.47 -30.68 -10.07
CA ASN A 4 6.42 -29.22 -10.00
C ASN A 4 6.26 -28.87 -8.52
N THR A 5 7.36 -28.55 -7.86
CA THR A 5 7.30 -27.83 -6.60
C THR A 5 6.96 -26.39 -6.99
N GLU A 6 5.69 -26.01 -6.89
CA GLU A 6 5.31 -24.60 -6.90
C GLU A 6 5.90 -24.02 -5.63
N ASP A 7 7.08 -23.40 -5.72
CA ASP A 7 7.55 -22.45 -4.72
C ASP A 7 6.52 -21.31 -4.74
N THR A 8 5.54 -21.39 -3.84
CA THR A 8 4.67 -20.26 -3.51
C THR A 8 5.55 -19.23 -2.80
N THR A 9 6.31 -18.46 -3.57
CA THR A 9 6.97 -17.25 -3.09
C THR A 9 5.89 -16.35 -2.50
N CYS A 10 5.92 -16.14 -1.18
CA CYS A 10 5.06 -15.16 -0.53
C CYS A 10 5.63 -13.77 -0.85
N GLU A 11 5.21 -13.20 -1.97
CA GLU A 11 5.52 -11.83 -2.32
C GLU A 11 4.72 -10.87 -1.41
N TYR A 12 5.43 -10.03 -0.68
CA TYR A 12 4.83 -9.00 0.15
C TYR A 12 5.08 -7.62 -0.46
N HIS A 13 4.02 -6.88 -0.71
CA HIS A 13 4.05 -5.62 -1.44
C HIS A 13 3.77 -4.46 -0.50
N VAL A 14 4.59 -3.42 -0.58
CA VAL A 14 4.36 -2.15 0.12
C VAL A 14 4.40 -1.02 -0.90
N ALA A 15 3.35 -0.21 -0.95
CA ALA A 15 3.25 0.95 -1.83
C ALA A 15 2.95 2.23 -1.04
N SER A 16 3.66 3.30 -1.37
CA SER A 16 3.46 4.63 -0.80
C SER A 16 2.58 5.47 -1.70
N PHE A 17 1.67 6.22 -1.11
CA PHE A 17 0.68 7.05 -1.78
C PHE A 17 0.63 8.46 -1.20
N VAL A 18 0.19 9.38 -2.06
CA VAL A 18 -0.23 10.70 -1.66
C VAL A 18 -1.69 10.89 -2.07
N ALA A 19 -2.55 11.20 -1.10
CA ALA A 19 -3.92 11.62 -1.34
C ALA A 19 -4.07 13.14 -1.17
N TYR A 20 -4.86 13.72 -2.06
CA TYR A 20 -5.33 15.10 -2.03
C TYR A 20 -6.86 15.07 -1.85
N PRO A 21 -7.34 15.19 -0.60
CA PRO A 21 -8.77 15.26 -0.32
C PRO A 21 -9.31 16.69 -0.48
N ILE A 22 -10.63 16.79 -0.57
CA ILE A 22 -11.36 18.01 -0.24
C ILE A 22 -11.15 18.27 1.25
N LEU A 23 -10.58 19.42 1.62
CA LEU A 23 -10.18 19.72 3.00
C LEU A 23 -11.33 19.58 4.02
N ALA A 24 -12.55 19.95 3.63
CA ALA A 24 -13.73 19.79 4.48
C ALA A 24 -14.13 18.33 4.76
N GLN A 25 -13.59 17.37 4.00
CA GLN A 25 -13.82 15.92 4.14
C GLN A 25 -12.54 15.17 4.57
N LEU A 26 -11.55 15.89 5.10
CA LEU A 26 -10.24 15.33 5.43
C LEU A 26 -10.35 14.15 6.40
N ASN A 27 -11.18 14.28 7.44
CA ASN A 27 -11.31 13.24 8.47
C ASN A 27 -11.99 11.98 7.91
N GLU A 28 -13.00 12.13 7.07
CA GLU A 28 -13.69 11.03 6.40
C GLU A 28 -12.75 10.29 5.44
N VAL A 29 -11.93 11.02 4.68
CA VAL A 29 -10.92 10.41 3.81
C VAL A 29 -9.85 9.68 4.63
N LYS A 30 -9.39 10.26 5.74
CA LYS A 30 -8.44 9.60 6.65
C LYS A 30 -9.02 8.30 7.20
N GLN A 31 -10.29 8.32 7.63
CA GLN A 31 -10.98 7.12 8.11
C GLN A 31 -11.07 6.05 7.02
N ALA A 32 -11.50 6.45 5.81
CA ALA A 32 -11.61 5.54 4.68
C ALA A 32 -10.25 4.92 4.27
N ILE A 33 -9.15 5.66 4.43
CA ILE A 33 -7.81 5.11 4.28
C ILE A 33 -7.57 4.08 5.39
N THR A 34 -7.65 4.46 6.66
CA THR A 34 -7.33 3.58 7.81
C THR A 34 -8.23 2.34 7.94
N ASP A 35 -9.41 2.35 7.33
CA ASP A 35 -10.31 1.19 7.27
C ASP A 35 -9.81 0.11 6.30
N ILE A 36 -8.87 0.44 5.40
CA ILE A 36 -8.22 -0.52 4.52
C ILE A 36 -7.16 -1.28 5.30
N GLU A 37 -7.33 -2.59 5.38
CA GLU A 37 -6.35 -3.51 5.97
C GLU A 37 -4.97 -3.34 5.31
N GLY A 38 -3.94 -3.22 6.14
CA GLY A 38 -2.56 -2.99 5.70
C GLY A 38 -2.27 -1.55 5.29
N SER A 39 -3.16 -0.59 5.55
CA SER A 39 -2.86 0.82 5.30
C SER A 39 -2.42 1.57 6.56
N GLU A 40 -1.50 2.52 6.39
CA GLU A 40 -1.00 3.36 7.48
C GLU A 40 -0.78 4.79 7.02
N ILE A 41 -1.33 5.77 7.75
CA ILE A 41 -1.11 7.19 7.51
C ILE A 41 0.13 7.66 8.26
N HIS A 42 1.12 8.17 7.53
CA HIS A 42 2.39 8.66 8.08
C HIS A 42 2.37 10.16 8.37
N ALA A 43 1.65 10.92 7.55
CA ALA A 43 1.60 12.38 7.69
C ALA A 43 0.30 12.98 7.12
N THR A 44 -0.08 14.12 7.68
CA THR A 44 -1.10 15.01 7.11
C THR A 44 -0.59 16.44 7.19
N SER A 45 -0.59 17.18 6.07
CA SER A 45 -0.20 18.60 6.06
C SER A 45 -1.36 19.52 6.46
N ALA A 46 -1.08 20.79 6.76
CA ALA A 46 -2.11 21.78 7.08
C ALA A 46 -3.08 22.03 5.91
N GLU A 47 -2.61 21.85 4.67
CA GLU A 47 -3.38 21.97 3.43
C GLU A 47 -4.17 20.70 3.09
N GLY A 48 -4.10 19.66 3.93
CA GLY A 48 -4.86 18.43 3.80
C GLY A 48 -4.20 17.33 2.98
N LYS A 49 -2.96 17.50 2.51
CA LYS A 49 -2.22 16.42 1.84
C LYS A 49 -2.00 15.27 2.81
N ILE A 50 -2.31 14.04 2.42
CA ILE A 50 -2.10 12.83 3.22
C ILE A 50 -1.00 11.99 2.58
N VAL A 51 -0.04 11.55 3.38
CA VAL A 51 0.99 10.57 2.98
C VAL A 51 0.72 9.27 3.73
N PHE A 52 0.61 8.16 3.00
CA PHE A 52 0.26 6.87 3.58
C PHE A 52 0.87 5.70 2.79
N THR A 53 0.94 4.52 3.40
CA THR A 53 1.31 3.26 2.73
C THR A 53 0.12 2.31 2.65
N ILE A 54 0.16 1.38 1.70
CA ILE A 54 -0.71 0.19 1.64
C ILE A 54 0.19 -1.02 1.49
N GLU A 55 -0.09 -2.04 2.28
CA GLU A 55 0.53 -3.36 2.26
C GLU A 55 -0.41 -4.38 1.63
N GLY A 56 0.13 -5.40 0.95
CA GLY A 56 -0.67 -6.43 0.32
C GLY A 56 0.14 -7.61 -0.18
N ASN A 57 -0.56 -8.68 -0.56
CA ASN A 57 0.08 -9.95 -0.94
C ASN A 57 0.30 -10.07 -2.46
N SER A 58 -0.01 -9.02 -3.22
CA SER A 58 0.24 -8.94 -4.65
C SER A 58 0.08 -7.50 -5.15
N TYR A 59 0.62 -7.20 -6.33
CA TYR A 59 0.31 -5.95 -7.03
C TYR A 59 -1.20 -5.74 -7.27
N ARG A 60 -1.94 -6.83 -7.52
CA ARG A 60 -3.40 -6.80 -7.71
C ARG A 60 -4.15 -6.41 -6.43
N ASP A 61 -3.69 -6.91 -5.28
CA ASP A 61 -4.26 -6.56 -3.98
C ASP A 61 -4.08 -5.07 -3.69
N ILE A 62 -2.85 -4.54 -3.88
CA ILE A 62 -2.57 -3.10 -3.77
C ILE A 62 -3.48 -2.27 -4.69
N GLY A 63 -3.62 -2.69 -5.96
CA GLY A 63 -4.49 -1.99 -6.92
C GLY A 63 -5.96 -1.98 -6.48
N THR A 64 -6.46 -3.10 -5.96
CA THR A 64 -7.85 -3.20 -5.48
C THR A 64 -8.08 -2.29 -4.26
N LYS A 65 -7.17 -2.30 -3.29
CA LYS A 65 -7.20 -1.43 -2.10
C LYS A 65 -7.14 0.06 -2.49
N MET A 66 -6.26 0.39 -3.43
CA MET A 66 -6.12 1.73 -4.00
C MET A 66 -7.41 2.20 -4.69
N ASP A 67 -8.06 1.33 -5.47
CA ASP A 67 -9.30 1.66 -6.17
C ASP A 67 -10.46 1.94 -5.21
N ILE A 68 -10.56 1.21 -4.10
CA ILE A 68 -11.55 1.47 -3.03
C ILE A 68 -11.38 2.89 -2.47
N ILE A 69 -10.15 3.30 -2.17
CA ILE A 69 -9.85 4.64 -1.68
C ILE A 69 -10.15 5.68 -2.75
N ARG A 70 -9.69 5.45 -4.00
CA ARG A 70 -9.78 6.40 -5.13
C ARG A 70 -11.22 6.86 -5.41
N VAL A 71 -12.22 6.00 -5.24
CA VAL A 71 -13.62 6.34 -5.52
C VAL A 71 -14.33 7.06 -4.37
N HIS A 72 -13.67 7.27 -3.24
CA HIS A 72 -14.23 8.02 -2.13
C HIS A 72 -14.53 9.48 -2.58
N LYS A 73 -15.77 9.93 -2.38
CA LYS A 73 -16.29 11.26 -2.81
C LYS A 73 -15.44 12.46 -2.37
N GLY A 74 -14.67 12.29 -1.30
CA GLY A 74 -13.79 13.31 -0.74
C GLY A 74 -12.42 13.39 -1.41
N ILE A 75 -12.06 12.49 -2.34
CA ILE A 75 -10.75 12.47 -3.00
C ILE A 75 -10.78 13.27 -4.30
N ILE A 76 -9.86 14.22 -4.42
CA ILE A 76 -9.59 14.95 -5.67
C ILE A 76 -8.55 14.19 -6.49
N ASN A 77 -7.49 13.73 -5.83
CA ASN A 77 -6.42 12.97 -6.46
C ASN A 77 -5.81 11.95 -5.50
N LEU A 78 -5.40 10.81 -6.06
CA LEU A 78 -4.63 9.77 -5.38
C LEU A 78 -3.50 9.32 -6.32
N SER A 79 -2.26 9.46 -5.86
CA SER A 79 -1.08 9.17 -6.66
C SER A 79 -0.14 8.20 -5.94
N PRO A 80 0.24 7.07 -6.56
CA PRO A 80 1.35 6.26 -6.06
C PRO A 80 2.67 7.01 -6.20
N VAL A 81 3.60 6.78 -5.26
CA VAL A 81 4.93 7.41 -5.23
C VAL A 81 6.02 6.37 -5.36
N TYR A 82 5.91 5.27 -4.61
CA TYR A 82 6.91 4.22 -4.53
C TYR A 82 6.22 2.87 -4.30
N HIS A 83 6.84 1.79 -4.77
CA HIS A 83 6.36 0.42 -4.56
C HIS A 83 7.56 -0.52 -4.43
N GLN A 84 7.55 -1.33 -3.38
CA GLN A 84 8.57 -2.33 -3.08
C GLN A 84 7.92 -3.71 -2.96
N ILE A 85 8.63 -4.71 -3.47
CA ILE A 85 8.30 -6.13 -3.31
C ILE A 85 9.35 -6.70 -2.37
N LEU A 86 8.90 -7.35 -1.30
CA LEU A 86 9.73 -8.10 -0.38
C LEU A 86 9.50 -9.59 -0.66
N ASP A 87 10.58 -10.29 -0.95
CA ASP A 87 10.57 -11.74 -1.14
C ASP A 87 11.32 -12.39 0.02
N GLU A 88 10.61 -13.21 0.81
CA GLU A 88 11.18 -13.97 1.93
C GLU A 88 12.19 -15.04 1.47
N SER A 89 12.29 -15.31 0.16
CA SER A 89 13.31 -16.20 -0.44
C SER A 89 14.74 -15.65 -0.31
N THR A 90 14.91 -14.39 0.09
CA THR A 90 16.21 -13.69 0.19
C THR A 90 16.77 -13.65 1.63
N GLY A 91 16.39 -14.61 2.47
CA GLY A 91 16.95 -14.77 3.82
C GLY A 91 18.44 -15.16 3.83
N ASP A 92 19.29 -14.22 4.22
CA ASP A 92 20.58 -14.37 4.90
C ASP A 92 21.72 -15.19 4.24
N ASP A 93 22.33 -14.65 3.17
CA ASP A 93 23.73 -14.97 2.77
C ASP A 93 24.73 -13.92 3.35
N VAL A 94 24.60 -13.57 4.64
CA VAL A 94 25.57 -12.73 5.35
C VAL A 94 25.98 -13.31 6.70
N ALA A 95 26.73 -14.42 6.68
CA ALA A 95 27.92 -14.66 7.52
C ALA A 95 28.39 -16.12 7.41
N GLN A 96 29.24 -16.41 6.43
CA GLN A 96 30.29 -17.43 6.61
C GLN A 96 31.62 -16.68 6.79
N LEU A 97 32.02 -16.55 8.05
CA LEU A 97 33.40 -16.32 8.46
C LEU A 97 34.02 -17.66 8.86
#